data_AF-A0A958AR89-F1
#
_entry.id   AF-A0A958AR89-F1
#
_cell.length_a   1.000
_cell.length_b   1.000
_cell.length_c   1.000
_cell.angle_alpha   90.00
_cell.angle_beta   90.00
_cell.angle_gamma   90.00
#
_symmetry.space_group_name_H-M   'P 1'
#
loop_
_entity.id
_entity.type
_entity.pdbx_description
1 polymer ?
#
loop_
_entity_poly.entity_id
_entity_poly.type
_entity_poly.pdbx_seq_one_letter_code
_entity_poly.pdbx_strand_id
1 'polypeptide(L)'
;MKRSEEKFASLLTEGVHLIRLREAKTIQIVQDELGYALGREGGSSIEYWRKGHIPPNLADIDKLAKEIVPRAGLDRDWLEKFLTSAEHPYTGRICDQLFPATNSISPSSNHNGHTPTIAPVPFESDPFIVGPPITRPYHFFGRNTEIRRLFNLWKRRPLQNAAIIGPKRSGKTSLLHYLRTITTIPSDQVRRDQKTEWLPNPQRYQWVFVDFQDVRMCRRERLLTYLLTSLELPVPNPNNLECFMDVVTNHLQTPTIILMDEIGAALLSPELDLQFWGSLRSLVSNLTGGNLAFVLTAHETPALLAQQEGKPSPFFNIFGHTFKLGPLKENEARALIASSPQPFSESDTNWILNQSGCWPFLLQILCHARLCALEDGEPDDVWQKEGMREMAPYWYLFGS
;
A
#
# COMPACT_ATOMS: atom_id res chain seq x y z
N MET A 1 32.24 9.14 -2.57
CA MET A 1 32.26 7.66 -2.55
C MET A 1 31.34 7.08 -1.48
N LYS A 2 31.71 6.98 -0.20
CA LYS A 2 30.94 6.23 0.82
C LYS A 2 29.44 6.54 0.90
N ARG A 3 29.06 7.83 0.80
CA ARG A 3 27.65 8.29 0.82
C ARG A 3 26.87 7.93 -0.45
N SER A 4 27.54 7.75 -1.60
CA SER A 4 26.92 7.33 -2.87
C SER A 4 26.68 5.83 -2.88
N GLU A 5 27.66 5.06 -2.40
CA GLU A 5 27.58 3.60 -2.22
C GLU A 5 26.43 3.19 -1.28
N GLU A 6 26.29 3.87 -0.14
CA GLU A 6 25.19 3.66 0.81
C GLU A 6 23.82 4.00 0.19
N LYS A 7 23.76 5.08 -0.60
CA LYS A 7 22.53 5.50 -1.27
C LYS A 7 22.12 4.51 -2.37
N PHE A 8 23.09 4.03 -3.15
CA PHE A 8 22.88 2.99 -4.15
C PHE A 8 22.36 1.69 -3.51
N ALA A 9 23.01 1.24 -2.43
CA ALA A 9 22.60 0.04 -1.70
C ALA A 9 21.20 0.14 -1.09
N SER A 10 20.84 1.32 -0.57
CA SER A 10 19.49 1.62 -0.07
C SER A 10 18.45 1.53 -1.18
N LEU A 11 18.70 2.15 -2.33
CA LEU A 11 17.78 2.14 -3.47
C LEU A 11 17.66 0.72 -4.05
N LEU A 12 18.76 0.00 -4.25
CA LEU A 12 18.73 -1.38 -4.71
C LEU A 12 17.92 -2.28 -3.74
N THR A 13 18.08 -2.06 -2.43
CA THR A 13 17.34 -2.80 -1.40
C THR A 13 15.85 -2.48 -1.44
N GLU A 14 15.48 -1.21 -1.57
CA GLU A 14 14.11 -0.76 -1.76
C GLU A 14 13.49 -1.43 -3.00
N GLY A 15 14.18 -1.39 -4.14
CA GLY A 15 13.72 -2.02 -5.38
C GLY A 15 13.48 -3.52 -5.22
N VAL A 16 14.43 -4.27 -4.66
CA VAL A 16 14.28 -5.71 -4.38
C VAL A 16 13.11 -5.99 -3.43
N HIS A 17 12.91 -5.16 -2.40
CA HIS A 17 11.78 -5.32 -1.49
C HIS A 17 10.44 -5.07 -2.18
N LEU A 18 10.35 -4.06 -3.05
CA LEU A 18 9.14 -3.75 -3.79
C LEU A 18 8.80 -4.85 -4.81
N ILE A 19 9.81 -5.41 -5.52
CA ILE A 19 9.61 -6.59 -6.37
C ILE A 19 9.08 -7.75 -5.52
N ARG A 20 9.70 -8.04 -4.37
CA ARG A 20 9.23 -9.07 -3.45
C ARG A 20 7.76 -8.87 -3.05
N LEU A 21 7.38 -7.62 -2.74
CA LEU A 21 6.02 -7.30 -2.30
C LEU A 21 5.01 -7.44 -3.45
N ARG A 22 5.40 -7.07 -4.67
CA ARG A 22 4.55 -7.15 -5.87
C ARG A 22 4.42 -8.56 -6.42
N GLU A 23 5.52 -9.31 -6.50
CA GLU A 23 5.55 -10.65 -7.09
C GLU A 23 5.35 -11.77 -6.05
N ALA A 24 5.09 -11.43 -4.79
CA ALA A 24 4.91 -12.37 -3.68
C ALA A 24 6.05 -13.39 -3.48
N LYS A 25 7.28 -13.07 -3.93
CA LYS A 25 8.47 -13.93 -3.85
C LYS A 25 9.27 -13.70 -2.57
N THR A 26 10.10 -14.68 -2.18
CA THR A 26 11.09 -14.45 -1.12
C THR A 26 12.19 -13.51 -1.62
N ILE A 27 12.88 -12.83 -0.71
CA ILE A 27 14.02 -11.96 -1.07
C ILE A 27 15.06 -12.77 -1.86
N GLN A 28 15.30 -14.02 -1.45
CA GLN A 28 16.26 -14.92 -2.09
C GLN A 28 15.86 -15.23 -3.54
N ILE A 29 14.60 -15.55 -3.81
CA ILE A 29 14.12 -15.80 -5.18
C ILE A 29 14.27 -14.53 -6.05
N VAL A 30 13.90 -13.35 -5.53
CA VAL A 30 14.04 -12.09 -6.28
C VAL A 30 15.52 -11.80 -6.58
N GLN A 31 16.41 -12.04 -5.62
CA GLN A 31 17.85 -11.88 -5.82
C GLN A 31 18.38 -12.86 -6.87
N ASP A 32 17.96 -14.11 -6.83
CA ASP A 32 18.36 -15.14 -7.80
C ASP A 32 17.89 -14.78 -9.21
N GLU A 33 16.64 -14.36 -9.38
CA GLU A 33 16.09 -13.93 -10.67
C GLU A 33 16.81 -12.70 -11.25
N LEU A 34 17.09 -11.69 -10.41
CA LEU A 34 17.92 -10.55 -10.82
C LEU A 34 19.33 -11.02 -11.19
N GLY A 35 19.90 -11.96 -10.44
CA GLY A 35 21.17 -12.62 -10.76
C GLY A 35 21.16 -13.26 -12.15
N TYR A 36 20.12 -14.05 -12.46
CA TYR A 36 19.95 -14.72 -13.75
C TYR A 36 19.77 -13.72 -14.90
N ALA A 37 19.00 -12.65 -14.70
CA ALA A 37 18.83 -11.58 -15.70
C ALA A 37 20.16 -10.87 -16.02
N LEU A 38 21.08 -10.81 -15.04
CA LEU A 38 22.43 -10.30 -15.23
C LEU A 38 23.40 -11.34 -15.84
N GLY A 39 22.96 -12.59 -16.07
CA GLY A 39 23.79 -13.67 -16.59
C GLY A 39 24.67 -14.33 -15.53
N ARG A 40 24.25 -14.32 -14.26
CA ARG A 40 24.97 -14.94 -13.14
C ARG A 40 24.25 -16.16 -12.59
N GLU A 41 25.01 -17.01 -11.91
CA GLU A 41 24.48 -18.15 -11.17
C GLU A 41 24.03 -17.70 -9.77
N GLY A 42 22.77 -17.26 -9.66
CA GLY A 42 22.11 -16.89 -8.40
C GLY A 42 22.33 -15.44 -7.93
N GLY A 43 21.81 -15.14 -6.73
CA GLY A 43 21.61 -13.80 -6.20
C GLY A 43 22.74 -13.21 -5.34
N SER A 44 23.86 -13.91 -5.20
CA SER A 44 24.98 -13.54 -4.33
C SER A 44 25.56 -12.15 -4.64
N SER A 45 25.64 -11.79 -5.93
CA SER A 45 26.10 -10.47 -6.36
C SER A 45 25.09 -9.37 -5.99
N ILE A 46 23.79 -9.65 -6.08
CA ILE A 46 22.73 -8.72 -5.68
C ILE A 46 22.78 -8.48 -4.18
N GLU A 47 22.98 -9.54 -3.39
CA GLU A 47 23.17 -9.43 -1.94
C GLU A 47 24.41 -8.60 -1.58
N TYR A 48 25.53 -8.83 -2.27
CA TYR A 48 26.76 -8.07 -2.07
C TYR A 48 26.55 -6.57 -2.35
N TRP A 49 25.88 -6.22 -3.45
CA TRP A 49 25.67 -4.83 -3.81
C TRP A 49 24.71 -4.08 -2.87
N ARG A 50 23.71 -4.79 -2.33
CA ARG A 50 22.82 -4.28 -1.28
C ARG A 50 23.55 -3.96 0.04
N LYS A 51 24.81 -4.38 0.21
CA LYS A 51 25.64 -4.08 1.39
C LYS A 51 26.57 -2.87 1.19
N GLY A 52 26.42 -2.12 0.10
CA GLY A 52 27.22 -0.90 -0.13
C GLY A 52 28.31 -1.05 -1.19
N HIS A 53 28.16 -1.97 -2.14
CA HIS A 53 29.13 -2.18 -3.21
C HIS A 53 28.48 -1.88 -4.56
N ILE A 54 28.99 -0.90 -5.29
CA ILE A 54 28.48 -0.55 -6.62
C ILE A 54 29.01 -1.59 -7.63
N PRO A 55 28.18 -2.08 -8.58
CA PRO A 55 28.65 -2.94 -9.67
C PRO A 55 29.81 -2.29 -10.43
N PRO A 56 30.92 -3.00 -10.69
CA PRO A 56 32.05 -2.44 -11.44
C PRO A 56 31.75 -2.25 -12.93
N ASN A 57 30.70 -2.91 -13.44
CA ASN A 57 30.28 -2.84 -14.83
C ASN A 57 29.00 -2.02 -14.97
N LEU A 58 29.03 -0.97 -15.80
CA LEU A 58 27.87 -0.13 -16.10
C LEU A 58 26.71 -0.94 -16.71
N ALA A 59 27.01 -1.96 -17.50
CA ALA A 59 25.98 -2.82 -18.11
C ALA A 59 25.14 -3.58 -17.06
N ASP A 60 25.71 -3.85 -15.88
CA ASP A 60 24.96 -4.47 -14.79
C ASP A 60 23.99 -3.48 -14.13
N ILE A 61 24.39 -2.21 -14.00
CA ILE A 61 23.54 -1.14 -13.47
C ILE A 61 22.36 -0.89 -14.43
N ASP A 62 22.62 -0.88 -15.74
CA ASP A 62 21.58 -0.76 -16.78
C ASP A 62 20.57 -1.89 -16.70
N LYS A 63 21.05 -3.14 -16.61
CA LYS A 63 20.18 -4.31 -16.49
C LYS A 63 19.39 -4.29 -15.20
N LEU A 64 20.01 -3.93 -14.07
CA LEU A 64 19.30 -3.78 -12.80
C LEU A 64 18.19 -2.73 -12.91
N ALA A 65 18.47 -1.57 -13.50
CA ALA A 65 17.45 -0.55 -13.71
C ALA A 65 16.28 -1.07 -14.58
N LYS A 66 16.59 -1.75 -15.68
CA LYS A 66 15.60 -2.30 -16.62
C LYS A 66 14.77 -3.43 -16.03
N GLU A 67 15.33 -4.24 -15.13
CA GLU A 67 14.61 -5.29 -14.43
C GLU A 67 13.79 -4.73 -13.26
N ILE A 68 14.39 -3.88 -12.44
CA ILE A 68 13.79 -3.44 -11.18
C ILE A 68 12.67 -2.45 -11.43
N VAL A 69 12.84 -1.46 -12.30
CA VAL A 69 11.85 -0.39 -12.53
C VAL A 69 10.46 -0.94 -12.89
N PRO A 70 10.30 -1.81 -13.91
CA PRO A 70 8.98 -2.32 -14.27
C PRO A 70 8.41 -3.26 -13.21
N ARG A 71 9.25 -4.14 -12.64
CA ARG A 71 8.83 -5.16 -11.66
C ARG A 71 8.41 -4.53 -10.33
N ALA A 72 9.13 -3.52 -9.86
CA ALA A 72 8.83 -2.77 -8.64
C ALA A 72 7.80 -1.64 -8.85
N GLY A 73 7.57 -1.20 -10.08
CA GLY A 73 6.66 -0.08 -10.39
C GLY A 73 7.21 1.27 -9.95
N LEU A 74 8.51 1.47 -10.15
CA LEU A 74 9.22 2.67 -9.75
C LEU A 74 9.08 3.76 -10.81
N ASP A 75 9.20 5.02 -10.40
CA ASP A 75 9.06 6.17 -11.28
C ASP A 75 10.41 6.68 -11.80
N ARG A 76 10.36 7.69 -12.68
CA ARG A 76 11.54 8.30 -13.31
C ARG A 76 12.47 8.94 -12.28
N ASP A 77 11.92 9.51 -11.21
CA ASP A 77 12.68 10.16 -10.13
C ASP A 77 13.48 9.14 -9.32
N TRP A 78 12.89 7.98 -9.01
CA TRP A 78 13.61 6.87 -8.41
C TRP A 78 14.75 6.38 -9.32
N LEU A 79 14.48 6.20 -10.61
CA LEU A 79 15.48 5.73 -11.58
C LEU A 79 16.65 6.71 -11.70
N GLU A 80 16.37 8.01 -11.76
CA GLU A 80 17.39 9.05 -11.81
C GLU A 80 18.27 9.03 -10.55
N LYS A 81 17.66 8.88 -9.36
CA LYS A 81 18.39 8.73 -8.10
C LYS A 81 19.25 7.47 -8.07
N PHE A 82 18.74 6.35 -8.59
CA PHE A 82 19.44 5.07 -8.63
C PHE A 82 20.69 5.16 -9.51
N LEU A 83 20.55 5.64 -10.74
CA LEU A 83 21.66 5.80 -11.70
C LEU A 83 22.69 6.83 -11.21
N THR A 84 22.24 7.95 -10.65
CA THR A 84 23.14 8.97 -10.10
C THR A 84 23.92 8.44 -8.89
N SER A 85 23.28 7.63 -8.04
CA SER A 85 23.97 7.01 -6.89
C SER A 85 25.01 5.96 -7.30
N ALA A 86 24.85 5.37 -8.48
CA ALA A 86 25.79 4.44 -9.10
C ALA A 86 26.89 5.15 -9.93
N GLU A 87 26.94 6.49 -9.91
CA GLU A 87 27.85 7.30 -10.72
C GLU A 87 27.75 7.01 -12.24
N HIS A 88 26.54 6.68 -12.72
CA HIS A 88 26.31 6.32 -14.11
C HIS A 88 26.42 7.56 -15.04
N PRO A 89 27.31 7.58 -16.05
CA PRO A 89 27.58 8.78 -16.85
C PRO A 89 26.44 9.15 -17.83
N TYR A 90 25.51 8.23 -18.08
CA TYR A 90 24.41 8.41 -19.05
C TYR A 90 23.01 8.34 -18.43
N THR A 91 22.82 8.90 -17.22
CA THR A 91 21.54 8.87 -16.48
C THR A 91 20.35 9.31 -17.33
N GLY A 92 20.43 10.49 -17.98
CA GLY A 92 19.34 11.02 -18.80
C GLY A 92 18.92 10.07 -19.92
N ARG A 93 19.89 9.45 -20.62
CA ARG A 93 19.61 8.52 -21.71
C ARG A 93 18.83 7.29 -21.24
N ILE A 94 19.16 6.73 -20.09
CA ILE A 94 18.47 5.55 -19.54
C ILE A 94 17.09 5.95 -18.99
N CYS A 95 16.99 7.10 -18.32
CA CYS A 95 15.71 7.66 -17.90
C CYS A 95 14.78 7.89 -19.10
N ASP A 96 15.28 8.38 -20.22
CA ASP A 96 14.48 8.60 -21.43
C ASP A 96 14.14 7.29 -22.15
N GLN A 97 14.99 6.25 -22.03
CA GLN A 97 14.69 4.91 -22.54
C GLN A 97 13.58 4.22 -21.76
N LEU A 98 13.57 4.36 -20.43
CA LEU A 98 12.56 3.74 -19.56
C LEU A 98 11.31 4.62 -19.37
N PHE A 99 11.43 5.94 -19.55
CA PHE A 99 10.36 6.93 -19.39
C PHE A 99 10.44 8.01 -20.50
N PRO A 100 10.08 7.67 -21.74
CA PRO A 100 10.08 8.63 -22.84
C PRO A 100 9.05 9.75 -22.60
N ALA A 101 9.43 11.00 -22.87
CA ALA A 101 8.54 12.15 -22.75
C ALA A 101 7.40 12.04 -23.77
N THR A 102 6.15 12.01 -23.29
CA THR A 102 4.95 12.09 -24.12
C THR A 102 4.87 13.49 -24.72
N ASN A 103 5.28 13.64 -25.98
CA ASN A 103 5.12 14.89 -26.72
C ASN A 103 3.64 15.18 -26.94
N SER A 104 3.24 16.36 -26.49
CA SER A 104 1.98 17.03 -26.73
C SER A 104 1.72 17.18 -28.24
N ILE A 105 0.56 16.69 -28.69
CA ILE A 105 0.09 16.84 -30.06
C ILE A 105 -0.45 18.27 -30.22
N SER A 106 0.05 18.98 -31.23
CA SER A 106 -0.66 20.04 -31.93
C SER A 106 -0.53 19.79 -33.45
N PRO A 107 -1.56 20.09 -34.25
CA PRO A 107 -1.74 19.51 -35.56
C PRO A 107 -1.03 20.34 -36.64
N SER A 108 -0.36 19.67 -37.59
CA SER A 108 -0.60 19.82 -39.04
C SER A 108 0.56 19.28 -39.89
N SER A 109 0.17 18.85 -41.10
CA SER A 109 0.95 18.61 -42.33
C SER A 109 1.69 17.28 -42.53
N ASN A 110 1.00 16.40 -43.30
CA ASN A 110 1.48 15.57 -44.40
C ASN A 110 2.96 15.14 -44.41
N HIS A 111 3.20 13.84 -44.23
CA HIS A 111 3.99 13.07 -45.19
C HIS A 111 3.74 11.56 -45.06
N ASN A 112 3.49 10.92 -46.20
CA ASN A 112 3.35 9.48 -46.36
C ASN A 112 4.63 8.74 -45.96
N GLY A 113 4.48 7.69 -45.15
CA GLY A 113 5.52 6.72 -44.85
C GLY A 113 4.93 5.57 -44.02
N HIS A 114 4.55 4.48 -44.69
CA HIS A 114 4.08 3.27 -44.03
C HIS A 114 5.22 2.66 -43.20
N THR A 115 5.08 2.79 -41.89
CA THR A 115 5.74 1.94 -40.90
C THR A 115 4.61 1.45 -39.99
N PRO A 116 4.44 0.14 -39.75
CA PRO A 116 3.38 -0.33 -38.87
C PRO A 116 3.69 0.12 -37.45
N THR A 117 3.07 1.22 -37.04
CA THR A 117 3.01 1.68 -35.65
C THR A 117 2.26 0.61 -34.87
N ILE A 118 2.98 -0.27 -34.19
CA ILE A 118 2.41 -1.02 -33.08
C ILE A 118 2.10 0.04 -32.03
N ALA A 119 0.83 0.40 -31.92
CA ALA A 119 0.35 1.27 -30.85
C ALA A 119 0.82 0.68 -29.51
N PRO A 120 1.29 1.51 -28.55
CA PRO A 120 1.50 1.03 -27.20
C PRO A 120 0.15 0.50 -26.71
N VAL A 121 0.05 -0.82 -26.54
CA VAL A 121 -1.11 -1.42 -25.90
C VAL A 121 -1.18 -0.80 -24.51
N PRO A 122 -2.30 -0.16 -24.12
CA PRO A 122 -2.47 0.31 -22.75
C PRO A 122 -2.13 -0.85 -21.82
N PHE A 123 -1.24 -0.64 -20.85
CA PHE A 123 -1.07 -1.61 -19.77
C PHE A 123 -2.42 -1.69 -19.05
N GLU A 124 -3.23 -2.68 -19.38
CA GLU A 124 -4.47 -2.97 -18.68
C GLU A 124 -4.07 -3.33 -17.24
N SER A 125 -4.58 -2.56 -16.30
CA SER A 125 -4.35 -2.86 -14.88
C SER A 125 -5.05 -4.18 -14.57
N ASP A 126 -4.30 -5.13 -14.02
CA ASP A 126 -4.85 -6.41 -13.60
C ASP A 126 -6.10 -6.18 -12.72
N PRO A 127 -7.27 -6.72 -13.10
CA PRO A 127 -8.48 -6.62 -12.30
C PRO A 127 -8.30 -7.23 -10.91
N PHE A 128 -7.40 -8.22 -10.78
CA PHE A 128 -7.16 -8.97 -9.57
C PHE A 128 -5.79 -8.67 -8.96
N ILE A 129 -5.79 -8.00 -7.79
CA ILE A 129 -4.56 -7.54 -7.14
C ILE A 129 -4.17 -8.53 -6.04
N VAL A 130 -3.15 -9.34 -6.32
CA VAL A 130 -2.56 -10.29 -5.38
C VAL A 130 -1.25 -9.74 -4.80
N GLY A 131 -1.18 -9.62 -3.48
CA GLY A 131 0.04 -9.27 -2.76
C GLY A 131 0.01 -7.87 -2.11
N PRO A 132 0.03 -6.77 -2.88
CA PRO A 132 0.01 -5.43 -2.30
C PRO A 132 -1.39 -5.06 -1.79
N PRO A 133 -1.49 -4.07 -0.88
CA PRO A 133 -2.77 -3.48 -0.53
C PRO A 133 -3.45 -2.83 -1.74
N ILE A 134 -4.78 -2.86 -1.75
CA ILE A 134 -5.58 -2.17 -2.77
C ILE A 134 -5.60 -0.69 -2.41
N THR A 135 -5.03 0.14 -3.27
CA THR A 135 -4.91 1.60 -3.04
C THR A 135 -5.92 2.42 -3.82
N ARG A 136 -6.48 1.87 -4.90
CA ARG A 136 -7.48 2.53 -5.74
C ARG A 136 -8.90 2.08 -5.36
N PRO A 137 -9.83 3.01 -5.09
CA PRO A 137 -11.21 2.67 -4.79
C PRO A 137 -11.87 1.73 -5.80
N TYR A 138 -11.60 1.92 -7.10
CA TYR A 138 -12.13 1.06 -8.16
C TYR A 138 -11.89 -0.44 -7.97
N HIS A 139 -10.77 -0.84 -7.35
CA HIS A 139 -10.44 -2.25 -7.12
C HIS A 139 -10.87 -2.75 -5.72
N PHE A 140 -11.43 -1.89 -4.88
CA PHE A 140 -11.83 -2.25 -3.50
C PHE A 140 -13.29 -2.71 -3.47
N PHE A 141 -13.55 -3.95 -3.03
CA PHE A 141 -14.88 -4.56 -3.04
C PHE A 141 -15.41 -4.85 -1.62
N GLY A 142 -16.72 -4.71 -1.48
CA GLY A 142 -17.47 -5.06 -0.27
C GLY A 142 -17.23 -4.13 0.91
N ARG A 143 -17.45 -4.66 2.13
CA ARG A 143 -17.32 -3.93 3.40
C ARG A 143 -18.31 -2.78 3.56
N ASN A 144 -19.46 -2.86 2.90
CA ASN A 144 -20.41 -1.74 2.84
C ASN A 144 -20.96 -1.35 4.22
N THR A 145 -21.10 -2.33 5.12
CA THR A 145 -21.56 -2.12 6.49
C THR A 145 -20.52 -1.36 7.32
N GLU A 146 -19.27 -1.80 7.22
CA GLU A 146 -18.11 -1.28 7.92
C GLU A 146 -17.80 0.14 7.45
N ILE A 147 -17.71 0.37 6.14
CA ILE A 147 -17.50 1.69 5.53
C ILE A 147 -18.57 2.68 6.03
N ARG A 148 -19.85 2.29 5.97
CA ARG A 148 -20.97 3.14 6.40
C ARG A 148 -20.84 3.52 7.88
N ARG A 149 -20.53 2.55 8.73
CA ARG A 149 -20.38 2.77 10.18
C ARG A 149 -19.15 3.63 10.48
N LEU A 150 -18.03 3.42 9.80
CA LEU A 150 -16.81 4.22 9.93
C LEU A 150 -17.07 5.69 9.55
N PHE A 151 -17.63 5.96 8.38
CA PHE A 151 -17.92 7.35 7.99
C PHE A 151 -18.95 8.03 8.90
N ASN A 152 -19.89 7.28 9.47
CA ASN A 152 -20.82 7.84 10.45
C ASN A 152 -20.12 8.40 11.71
N LEU A 153 -18.92 7.92 12.04
CA LEU A 153 -18.10 8.43 13.15
C LEU A 153 -17.55 9.84 12.89
N TRP A 154 -17.51 10.27 11.63
CA TRP A 154 -16.83 11.51 11.22
C TRP A 154 -17.76 12.53 10.56
N LYS A 155 -19.05 12.22 10.40
CA LYS A 155 -20.06 13.15 9.85
C LYS A 155 -20.35 14.34 10.75
N ARG A 156 -20.09 14.21 12.05
CA ARG A 156 -20.40 15.22 13.08
C ARG A 156 -19.25 15.28 14.06
N ARG A 157 -19.10 16.45 14.70
CA ARG A 157 -18.17 16.63 15.82
C ARG A 157 -18.82 16.16 17.13
N PRO A 158 -18.03 15.66 18.10
CA PRO A 158 -16.61 15.34 17.98
C PRO A 158 -16.39 14.14 17.04
N LEU A 159 -15.30 14.18 16.27
CA LEU A 159 -14.88 13.01 15.49
C LEU A 159 -14.53 11.86 16.45
N GLN A 160 -14.88 10.63 16.07
CA GLN A 160 -14.67 9.46 16.93
C GLN A 160 -13.58 8.52 16.37
N ASN A 161 -12.84 7.92 17.30
CA ASN A 161 -11.77 6.98 16.99
C ASN A 161 -12.31 5.59 16.66
N ALA A 162 -11.58 4.85 15.83
CA ALA A 162 -11.94 3.48 15.45
C ALA A 162 -10.72 2.55 15.40
N ALA A 163 -10.92 1.30 15.82
CA ALA A 163 -9.97 0.22 15.64
C ALA A 163 -10.47 -0.73 14.56
N ILE A 164 -9.64 -1.01 13.56
CA ILE A 164 -9.91 -2.00 12.52
C ILE A 164 -9.03 -3.21 12.80
N ILE A 165 -9.64 -4.31 13.24
CA ILE A 165 -8.92 -5.51 13.66
C ILE A 165 -9.18 -6.67 12.72
N GLY A 166 -8.27 -7.65 12.70
CA GLY A 166 -8.47 -8.89 11.96
C GLY A 166 -7.15 -9.49 11.48
N PRO A 167 -7.18 -10.74 11.00
CA PRO A 167 -5.97 -11.46 10.63
C PRO A 167 -5.19 -10.74 9.54
N LYS A 168 -3.91 -11.09 9.37
CA LYS A 168 -3.12 -10.62 8.23
C LYS A 168 -3.85 -11.00 6.94
N ARG A 169 -3.76 -10.16 5.90
CA ARG A 169 -4.48 -10.32 4.61
C ARG A 169 -6.01 -10.19 4.66
N SER A 170 -6.63 -9.76 5.76
CA SER A 170 -8.09 -9.50 5.79
C SER A 170 -8.55 -8.24 5.04
N GLY A 171 -7.60 -7.41 4.55
CA GLY A 171 -7.88 -6.17 3.82
C GLY A 171 -7.89 -4.89 4.66
N LYS A 172 -7.28 -4.89 5.85
CA LYS A 172 -7.21 -3.71 6.75
C LYS A 172 -6.54 -2.50 6.10
N THR A 173 -5.31 -2.65 5.61
CA THR A 173 -4.57 -1.59 4.90
C THR A 173 -5.32 -1.09 3.67
N SER A 174 -5.88 -2.01 2.87
CA SER A 174 -6.71 -1.66 1.71
C SER A 174 -7.93 -0.79 2.10
N LEU A 175 -8.58 -1.11 3.23
CA LEU A 175 -9.69 -0.32 3.75
C LEU A 175 -9.23 1.08 4.19
N LEU A 176 -8.04 1.22 4.81
CA LEU A 176 -7.50 2.55 5.13
C LEU A 176 -7.28 3.41 3.89
N HIS A 177 -6.68 2.86 2.83
CA HIS A 177 -6.51 3.56 1.56
C HIS A 177 -7.83 3.95 0.92
N TYR A 178 -8.82 3.05 0.96
CA TYR A 178 -10.17 3.32 0.47
C TYR A 178 -10.80 4.51 1.20
N LEU A 179 -10.82 4.49 2.54
CA LEU A 179 -11.41 5.55 3.37
C LEU A 179 -10.79 6.93 3.09
N ARG A 180 -9.46 6.96 2.94
CA ARG A 180 -8.69 8.18 2.66
C ARG A 180 -9.06 8.84 1.33
N THR A 181 -9.42 8.05 0.32
CA THR A 181 -9.49 8.53 -1.07
C THR A 181 -10.91 8.60 -1.64
N ILE A 182 -11.82 7.72 -1.20
CA ILE A 182 -13.16 7.59 -1.81
C ILE A 182 -14.00 8.87 -1.80
N THR A 183 -13.75 9.80 -0.86
CA THR A 183 -14.57 11.02 -0.72
C THR A 183 -14.13 12.18 -1.60
N THR A 184 -12.94 12.12 -2.18
CA THR A 184 -12.35 13.20 -3.00
C THR A 184 -11.92 12.75 -4.39
N ILE A 185 -11.96 11.45 -4.66
CA ILE A 185 -11.61 10.87 -5.96
C ILE A 185 -12.63 11.28 -7.06
N PRO A 186 -12.16 11.53 -8.30
CA PRO A 186 -13.04 11.78 -9.45
C PRO A 186 -14.05 10.65 -9.72
N SER A 187 -15.22 11.02 -10.25
CA SER A 187 -16.35 10.09 -10.45
C SER A 187 -16.10 9.02 -11.53
N ASP A 188 -15.16 9.24 -12.44
CA ASP A 188 -14.72 8.29 -13.47
C ASP A 188 -13.77 7.22 -12.95
N GLN A 189 -13.23 7.39 -11.73
CA GLN A 189 -12.31 6.46 -11.08
C GLN A 189 -12.96 5.63 -9.96
N VAL A 190 -14.30 5.67 -9.87
CA VAL A 190 -15.09 4.87 -8.93
C VAL A 190 -16.07 4.01 -9.69
N ARG A 191 -16.41 2.85 -9.11
CA ARG A 191 -17.47 2.01 -9.68
C ARG A 191 -18.84 2.61 -9.42
N ARG A 192 -19.82 2.29 -10.27
CA ARG A 192 -21.20 2.81 -10.18
C ARG A 192 -21.89 2.48 -8.85
N ASP A 193 -21.52 1.37 -8.22
CA ASP A 193 -22.04 0.94 -6.92
C ASP A 193 -21.39 1.66 -5.73
N GLN A 194 -20.30 2.38 -5.95
CA GLN A 194 -19.55 3.05 -4.88
C GLN A 194 -20.07 4.44 -4.61
N LYS A 195 -20.47 4.66 -3.35
CA LYS A 195 -20.82 5.98 -2.85
C LYS A 195 -19.55 6.79 -2.57
N THR A 196 -19.51 8.05 -3.00
CA THR A 196 -18.44 9.02 -2.68
C THR A 196 -18.89 10.08 -1.66
N GLU A 197 -20.19 10.38 -1.60
CA GLU A 197 -20.80 11.38 -0.71
C GLU A 197 -20.95 10.89 0.74
N TRP A 198 -19.84 10.49 1.37
CA TRP A 198 -19.84 10.00 2.75
C TRP A 198 -19.75 11.10 3.80
N LEU A 199 -19.04 12.19 3.49
CA LEU A 199 -18.73 13.29 4.41
C LEU A 199 -19.26 14.62 3.86
N PRO A 200 -19.72 15.53 4.75
CA PRO A 200 -20.08 16.87 4.34
C PRO A 200 -18.83 17.68 3.99
N ASN A 201 -18.78 18.29 2.80
CA ASN A 201 -17.61 19.06 2.34
C ASN A 201 -16.29 18.26 2.47
N PRO A 202 -16.13 17.13 1.75
CA PRO A 202 -15.01 16.21 1.94
C PRO A 202 -13.63 16.86 1.76
N GLN A 203 -13.53 17.91 0.93
CA GLN A 203 -12.32 18.69 0.71
C GLN A 203 -11.79 19.41 1.97
N ARG A 204 -12.60 19.53 3.03
CA ARG A 204 -12.17 20.12 4.31
C ARG A 204 -11.53 19.11 5.26
N TYR A 205 -11.63 17.81 4.96
CA TYR A 205 -11.07 16.77 5.80
C TYR A 205 -9.61 16.53 5.44
N GLN A 206 -8.74 16.61 6.43
CA GLN A 206 -7.33 16.24 6.30
C GLN A 206 -7.15 14.77 6.65
N TRP A 207 -6.40 14.05 5.82
CA TRP A 207 -6.13 12.63 6.00
C TRP A 207 -4.63 12.37 6.02
N VAL A 208 -4.12 11.88 7.14
CA VAL A 208 -2.72 11.48 7.27
C VAL A 208 -2.67 9.97 7.38
N PHE A 209 -1.76 9.33 6.67
CA PHE A 209 -1.57 7.88 6.70
C PHE A 209 -0.17 7.56 7.22
N VAL A 210 -0.08 6.79 8.29
CA VAL A 210 1.16 6.35 8.91
C VAL A 210 1.22 4.83 8.81
N ASP A 211 2.25 4.31 8.16
CA ASP A 211 2.55 2.87 8.15
C ASP A 211 3.68 2.59 9.14
N PHE A 212 3.38 1.85 10.22
CA PHE A 212 4.38 1.50 11.22
C PHE A 212 5.27 0.31 10.82
N GLN A 213 5.03 -0.35 9.68
CA GLN A 213 6.02 -1.25 9.10
C GLN A 213 7.23 -0.48 8.55
N ASP A 214 7.08 0.81 8.23
CA ASP A 214 8.22 1.69 7.97
C ASP A 214 8.91 2.05 9.29
N VAL A 215 10.10 1.48 9.49
CA VAL A 215 10.93 1.71 10.70
C VAL A 215 11.20 3.20 10.94
N ARG A 216 11.18 4.04 9.90
CA ARG A 216 11.33 5.50 10.06
C ARG A 216 10.17 6.11 10.85
N MET A 217 8.95 5.58 10.70
CA MET A 217 7.75 6.03 11.43
C MET A 217 7.72 5.54 12.87
N CYS A 218 8.60 4.61 13.24
CA CYS A 218 8.80 4.16 14.62
C CYS A 218 9.77 5.07 15.41
N ARG A 219 10.41 6.05 14.78
CA ARG A 219 11.25 7.06 15.44
C ARG A 219 10.40 8.27 15.82
N ARG A 220 10.40 8.66 17.09
CA ARG A 220 9.47 9.69 17.62
C ARG A 220 9.60 11.00 16.87
N GLU A 221 10.80 11.56 16.78
CA GLU A 221 11.04 12.84 16.10
C GLU A 221 10.61 12.82 14.62
N ARG A 222 10.87 11.70 13.91
CA ARG A 222 10.47 11.53 12.51
C ARG A 222 8.96 11.45 12.35
N LEU A 223 8.29 10.71 13.22
CA LEU A 223 6.84 10.61 13.24
C LEU A 223 6.19 11.98 13.52
N LEU A 224 6.65 12.71 14.54
CA LEU A 224 6.14 14.04 14.86
C LEU A 224 6.32 15.01 13.66
N THR A 225 7.52 15.01 13.05
CA THR A 225 7.80 15.81 11.86
C THR A 225 6.90 15.43 10.69
N TYR A 226 6.70 14.13 10.47
CA TYR A 226 5.85 13.61 9.40
C TYR A 226 4.39 14.04 9.58
N LEU A 227 3.85 13.92 10.80
CA LEU A 227 2.50 14.32 11.13
C LEU A 227 2.30 15.82 10.89
N LEU A 228 3.18 16.68 11.41
CA LEU A 228 3.07 18.13 11.22
C LEU A 228 3.18 18.52 9.74
N THR A 229 4.14 17.96 9.02
CA THR A 229 4.33 18.24 7.59
C THR A 229 3.13 17.80 6.76
N SER A 230 2.57 16.61 7.06
CA SER A 230 1.40 16.08 6.35
C SER A 230 0.11 16.84 6.63
N LEU A 231 0.06 17.54 7.77
CA LEU A 231 -1.05 18.40 8.16
C LEU A 231 -0.85 19.86 7.72
N GLU A 232 0.25 20.16 7.01
CA GLU A 232 0.64 21.53 6.62
C GLU A 232 0.79 22.46 7.84
N LEU A 233 1.23 21.91 8.97
CA LEU A 233 1.47 22.62 10.23
C LEU A 233 2.95 22.99 10.40
N PRO A 234 3.26 24.07 11.14
CA PRO A 234 4.64 24.49 11.36
C PRO A 234 5.42 23.44 12.15
N VAL A 235 6.62 23.08 11.67
CA VAL A 235 7.51 22.17 12.39
C VAL A 235 8.39 22.98 13.36
N PRO A 236 8.25 22.80 14.69
CA PRO A 236 9.03 23.56 15.66
C PRO A 236 10.49 23.08 15.69
N ASN A 237 11.40 23.94 16.14
CA ASN A 237 12.79 23.59 16.42
C ASN A 237 13.14 23.99 17.85
N PRO A 238 13.34 23.04 18.78
CA PRO A 238 13.36 21.59 18.58
C PRO A 238 11.97 20.96 18.35
N ASN A 239 11.90 19.86 17.57
CA ASN A 239 10.66 19.11 17.36
C ASN A 239 10.48 17.98 18.40
N ASN A 240 10.25 18.37 19.65
CA ASN A 240 9.94 17.44 20.72
C ASN A 240 8.42 17.25 20.89
N LEU A 241 8.02 16.33 21.78
CA LEU A 241 6.62 15.98 22.00
C LEU A 241 5.80 17.17 22.54
N GLU A 242 6.35 17.99 23.43
CA GLU A 242 5.65 19.14 24.01
C GLU A 242 5.37 20.21 22.93
N CYS A 243 6.39 20.59 22.16
CA CYS A 243 6.22 21.55 21.08
C CYS A 243 5.27 21.04 20.00
N PHE A 244 5.29 19.73 19.70
CA PHE A 244 4.31 19.11 18.81
C PHE A 244 2.88 19.27 19.35
N MET A 245 2.67 18.99 20.63
CA MET A 245 1.35 19.12 21.27
C MET A 245 0.83 20.56 21.20
N ASP A 246 1.70 21.55 21.44
CA ASP A 246 1.36 22.97 21.33
C ASP A 246 0.95 23.34 19.90
N VAL A 247 1.72 22.90 18.91
CA VAL A 247 1.42 23.19 17.50
C VAL A 247 0.08 22.58 17.10
N VAL A 248 -0.15 21.31 17.39
CA VAL A 248 -1.41 20.64 17.03
C VAL A 248 -2.59 21.29 17.74
N THR A 249 -2.47 21.59 19.04
CA THR A 249 -3.53 22.21 19.82
C THR A 249 -3.90 23.60 19.29
N ASN A 250 -2.92 24.43 18.94
CA ASN A 250 -3.15 25.80 18.51
C ASN A 250 -3.60 25.90 17.04
N HIS A 251 -3.10 25.03 16.17
CA HIS A 251 -3.27 25.17 14.72
C HIS A 251 -4.24 24.18 14.07
N LEU A 252 -4.61 23.07 14.73
CA LEU A 252 -5.53 22.08 14.14
C LEU A 252 -6.99 22.56 14.26
N GLN A 253 -7.49 23.18 13.19
CA GLN A 253 -8.85 23.73 13.11
C GLN A 253 -9.78 22.95 12.16
N THR A 254 -9.20 22.21 11.22
CA THR A 254 -9.91 21.39 10.24
C THR A 254 -10.16 19.99 10.78
N PRO A 255 -11.27 19.32 10.40
CA PRO A 255 -11.46 17.91 10.69
C PRO A 255 -10.30 17.08 10.12
N THR A 256 -9.64 16.32 10.98
CA THR A 256 -8.42 15.58 10.68
C THR A 256 -8.57 14.14 11.13
N ILE A 257 -8.31 13.20 10.22
CA ILE A 257 -8.29 11.77 10.51
C ILE A 257 -6.88 11.24 10.25
N ILE A 258 -6.25 10.72 11.31
CA ILE A 258 -4.93 10.09 11.23
C ILE A 258 -5.12 8.58 11.22
N LEU A 259 -4.74 7.95 10.12
CA LEU A 259 -4.77 6.52 9.87
C LEU A 259 -3.42 5.92 10.31
N MET A 260 -3.45 4.94 11.19
CA MET A 260 -2.28 4.29 11.80
C MET A 260 -2.29 2.81 11.46
N ASP A 261 -1.56 2.42 10.43
CA ASP A 261 -1.51 1.03 9.98
C ASP A 261 -0.49 0.22 10.79
N GLU A 262 -0.82 -1.04 11.09
CA GLU A 262 0.05 -2.02 11.73
C GLU A 262 0.60 -1.56 13.09
N ILE A 263 -0.30 -1.15 13.99
CA ILE A 263 0.04 -0.57 15.30
C ILE A 263 0.93 -1.48 16.17
N GLY A 264 0.93 -2.79 15.93
CA GLY A 264 1.82 -3.73 16.61
C GLY A 264 3.30 -3.37 16.44
N ALA A 265 3.70 -2.90 15.26
CA ALA A 265 5.07 -2.45 15.02
C ALA A 265 5.42 -1.18 15.81
N ALA A 266 4.45 -0.27 15.97
CA ALA A 266 4.61 0.93 16.80
C ALA A 266 4.81 0.59 18.28
N LEU A 267 4.04 -0.40 18.78
CA LEU A 267 4.12 -0.86 20.16
C LEU A 267 5.47 -1.49 20.50
N LEU A 268 6.17 -2.09 19.53
CA LEU A 268 7.53 -2.61 19.72
C LEU A 268 8.61 -1.52 19.81
N SER A 269 8.33 -0.28 19.38
CA SER A 269 9.34 0.79 19.35
C SER A 269 9.61 1.37 20.75
N PRO A 270 10.86 1.40 21.24
CA PRO A 270 11.15 1.98 22.56
C PRO A 270 10.91 3.51 22.62
N GLU A 271 10.95 4.20 21.48
CA GLU A 271 10.73 5.66 21.42
C GLU A 271 9.24 6.04 21.47
N LEU A 272 8.34 5.12 21.10
CA LEU A 272 6.90 5.29 21.19
C LEU A 272 6.41 4.71 22.52
N ASP A 273 6.79 5.40 23.58
CA ASP A 273 6.58 5.02 24.97
C ASP A 273 5.19 5.41 25.52
N LEU A 274 4.96 5.13 26.81
CA LEU A 274 3.71 5.47 27.48
C LEU A 274 3.40 6.97 27.47
N GLN A 275 4.42 7.83 27.56
CA GLN A 275 4.26 9.29 27.53
C GLN A 275 3.78 9.75 26.15
N PHE A 276 4.36 9.20 25.08
CA PHE A 276 3.92 9.45 23.71
C PHE A 276 2.44 9.09 23.50
N TRP A 277 2.05 7.85 23.82
CA TRP A 277 0.66 7.42 23.66
C TRP A 277 -0.30 8.22 24.55
N GLY A 278 0.10 8.51 25.79
CA GLY A 278 -0.68 9.35 26.71
C GLY A 278 -0.92 10.77 26.16
N SER A 279 0.07 11.33 25.46
CA SER A 279 -0.03 12.65 24.83
C SER A 279 -0.98 12.64 23.64
N LEU A 280 -0.97 11.59 22.81
CA LEU A 280 -1.96 11.46 21.73
C LEU A 280 -3.40 11.35 22.25
N ARG A 281 -3.60 10.70 23.42
CA ARG A 281 -4.91 10.62 24.05
C ARG A 281 -5.43 12.00 24.45
N SER A 282 -4.60 12.85 25.03
CA SER A 282 -5.03 14.18 25.47
C SER A 282 -5.40 15.09 24.30
N LEU A 283 -4.72 14.97 23.15
CA LEU A 283 -5.08 15.69 21.91
C LEU A 283 -6.53 15.46 21.49
N VAL A 284 -6.95 14.20 21.50
CA VAL A 284 -8.28 13.82 21.00
C VAL A 284 -9.39 14.10 22.01
N SER A 285 -9.11 13.97 23.31
CA SER A 285 -10.16 14.11 24.32
C SER A 285 -10.63 15.56 24.46
N ASN A 286 -9.71 16.52 24.57
CA ASN A 286 -10.04 17.88 25.04
C ASN A 286 -9.39 19.02 24.26
N LEU A 287 -8.29 18.78 23.52
CA LEU A 287 -7.43 19.85 23.04
C LEU A 287 -7.67 20.29 21.60
N THR A 288 -8.27 19.44 20.76
CA THR A 288 -8.49 19.73 19.33
C THR A 288 -9.93 20.16 19.02
N GLY A 289 -10.75 20.48 20.03
CA GLY A 289 -12.15 20.87 19.83
C GLY A 289 -13.01 19.82 19.13
N GLY A 290 -12.63 18.54 19.23
CA GLY A 290 -13.30 17.42 18.55
C GLY A 290 -13.02 17.33 17.04
N ASN A 291 -11.94 17.96 16.56
CA ASN A 291 -11.50 17.92 15.17
C ASN A 291 -10.58 16.76 14.82
N LEU A 292 -10.04 16.03 15.79
CA LEU A 292 -9.08 14.96 15.55
C LEU A 292 -9.70 13.59 15.84
N ALA A 293 -9.50 12.63 14.94
CA ALA A 293 -9.75 11.23 15.18
C ALA A 293 -8.59 10.35 14.70
N PHE A 294 -8.36 9.25 15.40
CA PHE A 294 -7.46 8.18 15.01
C PHE A 294 -8.24 6.97 14.49
N VAL A 295 -7.73 6.38 13.42
CA VAL A 295 -8.12 5.04 12.99
C VAL A 295 -6.88 4.19 12.98
N LEU A 296 -6.85 3.11 13.75
CA LEU A 296 -5.71 2.19 13.73
C LEU A 296 -6.09 0.86 13.10
N THR A 297 -5.09 0.12 12.63
CA THR A 297 -5.24 -1.30 12.30
C THR A 297 -4.37 -2.18 13.19
N ALA A 298 -4.87 -3.37 13.47
CA ALA A 298 -4.20 -4.35 14.31
C ALA A 298 -4.64 -5.78 13.97
N HIS A 299 -3.87 -6.79 14.41
CA HIS A 299 -4.31 -8.19 14.32
C HIS A 299 -5.32 -8.56 15.41
N GLU A 300 -5.23 -7.89 16.57
CA GLU A 300 -6.08 -8.10 17.72
C GLU A 300 -6.51 -6.76 18.33
N THR A 301 -7.29 -6.75 19.41
CA THR A 301 -7.71 -5.51 20.07
C THR A 301 -6.50 -4.69 20.52
N PRO A 302 -6.47 -3.37 20.29
CA PRO A 302 -5.29 -2.56 20.59
C PRO A 302 -4.93 -2.55 22.08
N ALA A 303 -5.94 -2.58 22.96
CA ALA A 303 -5.74 -2.64 24.40
C ALA A 303 -5.02 -3.92 24.83
N LEU A 304 -5.37 -5.07 24.25
CA LEU A 304 -4.71 -6.34 24.54
C LEU A 304 -3.26 -6.36 24.01
N LEU A 305 -3.03 -5.89 22.78
CA LEU A 305 -1.68 -5.79 22.22
C LEU A 305 -0.79 -4.87 23.07
N ALA A 306 -1.33 -3.72 23.47
CA ALA A 306 -0.62 -2.77 24.32
C ALA A 306 -0.27 -3.39 25.70
N GLN A 307 -1.16 -4.22 26.26
CA GLN A 307 -0.89 -4.96 27.49
C GLN A 307 0.19 -6.02 27.32
N GLN A 308 0.15 -6.80 26.23
CA GLN A 308 1.14 -7.83 25.92
C GLN A 308 2.56 -7.25 25.73
N GLU A 309 2.65 -6.06 25.13
CA GLU A 309 3.91 -5.36 24.90
C GLU A 309 4.38 -4.51 26.11
N GLY A 310 3.74 -4.65 27.27
CA GLY A 310 4.13 -3.92 28.49
C GLY A 310 3.86 -2.41 28.42
N LYS A 311 3.01 -1.95 27.50
CA LYS A 311 2.63 -0.54 27.29
C LYS A 311 1.12 -0.33 27.47
N PRO A 312 0.50 -0.64 28.62
CA PRO A 312 -0.93 -0.46 28.84
C PRO A 312 -1.27 1.04 28.93
N SER A 313 -1.31 1.71 27.79
CA SER A 313 -1.63 3.13 27.72
C SER A 313 -3.15 3.31 27.71
N PRO A 314 -3.68 4.26 28.49
CA PRO A 314 -5.07 4.67 28.40
C PRO A 314 -5.46 5.11 26.98
N PHE A 315 -4.51 5.48 26.12
CA PHE A 315 -4.78 5.77 24.71
C PHE A 315 -5.61 4.69 24.04
N PHE A 316 -5.27 3.41 24.23
CA PHE A 316 -5.98 2.33 23.54
C PHE A 316 -7.42 2.12 24.02
N ASN A 317 -7.80 2.72 25.16
CA ASN A 317 -9.17 2.69 25.67
C ASN A 317 -10.11 3.68 24.94
N ILE A 318 -9.58 4.62 24.14
CA ILE A 318 -10.41 5.60 23.42
C ILE A 318 -11.02 5.03 22.13
N PHE A 319 -10.63 3.82 21.73
CA PHE A 319 -11.11 3.13 20.52
C PHE A 319 -12.37 2.32 20.81
N GLY A 320 -13.43 3.00 21.29
CA GLY A 320 -14.71 2.37 21.62
C GLY A 320 -15.44 1.73 20.43
N HIS A 321 -15.08 2.10 19.20
CA HIS A 321 -15.60 1.49 17.98
C HIS A 321 -14.57 0.53 17.38
N THR A 322 -14.82 -0.78 17.53
CA THR A 322 -13.97 -1.82 16.95
C THR A 322 -14.67 -2.52 15.79
N PHE A 323 -13.96 -2.68 14.68
CA PHE A 323 -14.43 -3.30 13.45
C PHE A 323 -13.56 -4.54 13.16
N LYS A 324 -14.09 -5.74 13.41
CA LYS A 324 -13.41 -7.00 13.05
C LYS A 324 -13.66 -7.31 11.58
N LEU A 325 -12.61 -7.31 10.75
CA LEU A 325 -12.68 -7.70 9.35
C LEU A 325 -12.54 -9.22 9.20
N GLY A 326 -13.61 -9.85 8.72
CA GLY A 326 -13.67 -11.28 8.37
C GLY A 326 -13.79 -11.52 6.86
N PRO A 327 -14.40 -12.60 6.40
CA PRO A 327 -14.80 -12.77 5.00
C PRO A 327 -15.68 -11.63 4.47
N LEU A 328 -15.75 -11.47 3.15
CA LEU A 328 -16.78 -10.65 2.50
C LEU A 328 -18.13 -11.36 2.60
N LYS A 329 -19.22 -10.59 2.50
CA LYS A 329 -20.53 -11.18 2.23
C LYS A 329 -20.52 -11.82 0.84
N GLU A 330 -21.25 -12.90 0.65
CA GLU A 330 -21.25 -13.63 -0.63
C GLU A 330 -21.61 -12.73 -1.82
N ASN A 331 -22.58 -11.83 -1.67
CA ASN A 331 -22.95 -10.87 -2.72
C ASN A 331 -21.81 -9.88 -3.05
N GLU A 332 -21.02 -9.48 -2.05
CA GLU A 332 -19.85 -8.62 -2.23
C GLU A 332 -18.69 -9.40 -2.89
N ALA A 333 -18.51 -10.68 -2.53
CA ALA A 333 -17.53 -11.57 -3.15
C ALA A 333 -17.87 -11.86 -4.62
N ARG A 334 -19.15 -12.12 -4.93
CA ARG A 334 -19.64 -12.26 -6.31
C ARG A 334 -19.38 -11.01 -7.14
N ALA A 335 -19.55 -9.82 -6.56
CA ALA A 335 -19.25 -8.57 -7.25
C ALA A 335 -17.75 -8.41 -7.56
N LEU A 336 -16.86 -8.88 -6.69
CA LEU A 336 -15.41 -8.95 -6.97
C LEU A 336 -15.14 -9.91 -8.13
N ILE A 337 -15.68 -11.12 -8.09
CA ILE A 337 -15.48 -12.12 -9.16
C ILE A 337 -15.99 -11.58 -10.51
N ALA A 338 -17.16 -10.94 -10.51
CA ALA A 338 -17.77 -10.35 -11.69
C ALA A 338 -17.00 -9.13 -12.25
N SER A 339 -15.95 -8.66 -11.57
CA SER A 339 -15.07 -7.61 -12.11
C SER A 339 -14.06 -8.13 -13.13
N SER A 340 -14.00 -9.45 -13.34
CA SER A 340 -13.20 -10.06 -14.41
C SER A 340 -13.58 -9.49 -15.79
N PRO A 341 -12.60 -9.11 -16.62
CA PRO A 341 -12.81 -8.77 -18.04
C PRO A 341 -13.43 -9.92 -18.83
N GLN A 342 -13.07 -11.15 -18.46
CA GLN A 342 -13.64 -12.37 -19.02
C GLN A 342 -14.59 -13.02 -18.01
N PRO A 343 -15.91 -13.09 -18.29
CA PRO A 343 -16.87 -13.67 -17.37
C PRO A 343 -16.55 -15.12 -17.03
N PHE A 344 -16.50 -15.44 -15.73
CA PHE A 344 -16.33 -16.81 -15.27
C PHE A 344 -17.65 -17.57 -15.33
N SER A 345 -17.57 -18.88 -15.53
CA SER A 345 -18.75 -19.75 -15.45
C SER A 345 -19.37 -19.72 -14.04
N GLU A 346 -20.65 -20.06 -13.94
CA GLU A 346 -21.32 -20.15 -12.64
C GLU A 346 -20.69 -21.25 -11.75
N SER A 347 -20.26 -22.37 -12.35
CA SER A 347 -19.53 -23.43 -11.65
C SER A 347 -18.21 -22.93 -11.09
N ASP A 348 -17.41 -22.19 -11.87
CA ASP A 348 -16.13 -21.64 -11.40
C ASP A 348 -16.37 -20.60 -10.31
N THR A 349 -17.36 -19.73 -10.48
CA THR A 349 -17.73 -18.72 -9.48
C THR A 349 -18.09 -19.38 -8.15
N ASN A 350 -18.95 -20.41 -8.18
CA ASN A 350 -19.35 -21.13 -6.97
C ASN A 350 -18.17 -21.90 -6.35
N TRP A 351 -17.30 -22.46 -7.17
CA TRP A 351 -16.07 -23.11 -6.69
C TRP A 351 -15.14 -22.11 -6.00
N ILE A 352 -14.88 -20.96 -6.61
CA ILE A 352 -14.05 -19.88 -6.07
C ILE A 352 -14.61 -19.40 -4.72
N LEU A 353 -15.92 -19.16 -4.64
CA LEU A 353 -16.58 -18.74 -3.39
C LEU A 353 -16.39 -19.77 -2.28
N ASN A 354 -16.58 -21.06 -2.60
CA ASN A 354 -16.46 -22.15 -1.63
C ASN A 354 -15.01 -22.32 -1.15
N GLN A 355 -14.04 -22.38 -2.07
CA GLN A 355 -12.64 -22.60 -1.70
C GLN A 355 -12.03 -21.40 -0.98
N SER A 356 -12.34 -20.17 -1.40
CA SER A 356 -11.83 -18.96 -0.75
C SER A 356 -12.49 -18.67 0.60
N GLY A 357 -13.63 -19.29 0.91
CA GLY A 357 -14.46 -18.91 2.06
C GLY A 357 -14.84 -17.43 2.06
N CYS A 358 -14.93 -16.81 0.87
CA CYS A 358 -15.15 -15.38 0.66
C CYS A 358 -14.10 -14.44 1.28
N TRP A 359 -12.90 -14.92 1.62
CA TRP A 359 -11.81 -14.04 2.08
C TRP A 359 -11.30 -13.21 0.90
N PRO A 360 -11.24 -11.86 1.02
CA PRO A 360 -10.87 -10.99 -0.09
C PRO A 360 -9.55 -11.38 -0.77
N PHE A 361 -8.53 -11.71 0.02
CA PHE A 361 -7.21 -12.07 -0.51
C PHE A 361 -7.21 -13.43 -1.23
N LEU A 362 -7.95 -14.41 -0.72
CA LEU A 362 -8.06 -15.74 -1.35
C LEU A 362 -8.92 -15.67 -2.62
N LEU A 363 -9.97 -14.84 -2.61
CA LEU A 363 -10.76 -14.53 -3.81
C LEU A 363 -9.87 -13.96 -4.91
N GLN A 364 -9.03 -12.97 -4.58
CA GLN A 364 -8.10 -12.35 -5.54
C GLN A 364 -7.14 -13.39 -6.16
N ILE A 365 -6.55 -14.27 -5.34
CA ILE A 365 -5.68 -15.36 -5.82
C ILE A 365 -6.42 -16.26 -6.83
N LEU A 366 -7.58 -16.79 -6.45
CA LEU A 366 -8.31 -17.71 -7.32
C LEU A 366 -8.86 -17.05 -8.59
N CYS A 367 -9.29 -15.79 -8.49
CA CYS A 367 -9.76 -15.05 -9.66
C CYS A 367 -8.63 -14.74 -10.63
N HIS A 368 -7.44 -14.36 -10.11
CA HIS A 368 -6.25 -14.16 -10.92
C HIS A 368 -5.86 -15.46 -11.65
N ALA A 369 -5.75 -16.58 -10.92
CA ALA A 369 -5.46 -17.88 -11.51
C ALA A 369 -6.48 -18.29 -12.59
N ARG A 370 -7.79 -18.04 -12.36
CA ARG A 370 -8.82 -18.34 -13.36
C ARG A 370 -8.69 -17.45 -14.59
N LEU A 371 -8.44 -16.15 -14.41
CA LEU A 371 -8.29 -15.23 -15.53
C LEU A 371 -7.10 -15.61 -16.42
N CYS A 372 -5.94 -15.88 -15.82
CA CYS A 372 -4.76 -16.34 -16.56
C CYS A 372 -5.05 -17.60 -17.38
N ALA A 373 -5.72 -18.59 -16.80
CA ALA A 373 -6.06 -19.82 -17.52
C ALA A 373 -7.04 -19.60 -18.69
N LEU A 374 -7.96 -18.64 -18.57
CA LEU A 374 -8.84 -18.25 -19.68
C LEU A 374 -8.07 -17.53 -20.80
N GLU A 375 -7.10 -16.69 -20.44
CA GLU A 375 -6.24 -15.98 -21.40
C GLU A 375 -5.30 -16.94 -22.14
N ASP A 376 -4.76 -17.94 -21.45
CA ASP A 376 -3.83 -18.92 -21.99
C ASP A 376 -4.54 -20.09 -22.71
N GLY A 377 -5.86 -20.20 -22.59
CA GLY A 377 -6.65 -21.29 -23.19
C GLY A 377 -6.38 -22.66 -22.55
N GLU A 378 -6.00 -22.68 -21.27
CA GLU A 378 -5.70 -23.90 -20.53
C GLU A 378 -6.97 -24.73 -20.22
N PRO A 379 -6.85 -26.07 -20.09
CA PRO A 379 -7.96 -26.90 -19.64
C PRO A 379 -8.43 -26.55 -18.23
N ASP A 380 -9.74 -26.68 -18.00
CA ASP A 380 -10.45 -26.18 -16.80
C ASP A 380 -9.96 -26.74 -15.44
N ASP A 381 -9.16 -27.81 -15.39
CA ASP A 381 -8.73 -28.46 -14.14
C ASP A 381 -7.33 -28.06 -13.64
N VAL A 382 -6.52 -27.37 -14.45
CA VAL A 382 -5.13 -27.00 -14.12
C VAL A 382 -5.09 -25.82 -13.15
N TRP A 383 -5.82 -24.75 -13.46
CA TRP A 383 -5.84 -23.52 -12.67
C TRP A 383 -6.37 -23.72 -11.24
N GLN A 384 -7.30 -24.67 -11.06
CA GLN A 384 -7.82 -25.00 -9.73
C GLN A 384 -6.72 -25.58 -8.83
N LYS A 385 -5.86 -26.45 -9.38
CA LYS A 385 -4.75 -27.04 -8.62
C LYS A 385 -3.72 -25.99 -8.26
N GLU A 386 -3.36 -25.11 -9.20
CA GLU A 386 -2.40 -24.03 -8.94
C GLU A 386 -2.96 -23.00 -7.95
N GLY A 387 -4.21 -22.56 -8.12
CA GLY A 387 -4.87 -21.66 -7.18
C GLY A 387 -4.92 -22.21 -5.76
N MET A 388 -5.18 -23.52 -5.59
CA MET A 388 -5.12 -24.17 -4.27
C MET A 388 -3.70 -24.19 -3.68
N ARG A 389 -2.68 -24.38 -4.52
CA ARG A 389 -1.27 -24.33 -4.10
C ARG A 389 -0.88 -22.94 -3.63
N GLU A 390 -1.28 -21.89 -4.36
CA GLU A 390 -1.01 -20.50 -3.99
C GLU A 390 -1.74 -20.06 -2.71
N MET A 391 -2.93 -20.61 -2.47
CA MET A 391 -3.70 -20.35 -1.25
C MET A 391 -3.13 -21.04 0.00
N ALA A 392 -2.37 -22.13 -0.14
CA ALA A 392 -1.92 -22.98 0.97
C ALA A 392 -1.22 -22.22 2.12
N PRO A 393 -0.34 -21.24 1.88
CA PRO A 393 0.29 -20.45 2.95
C PRO A 393 -0.69 -19.61 3.78
N TYR A 394 -1.94 -19.46 3.32
CA TYR A 394 -2.94 -18.55 3.87
C TYR A 394 -4.15 -19.26 4.49
N TRP A 395 -4.10 -20.59 4.63
CA TRP A 395 -5.19 -21.38 5.23
C TRP A 395 -5.50 -21.01 6.69
N TYR A 396 -4.58 -20.34 7.39
CA TYR A 396 -4.85 -19.78 8.72
C TYR A 396 -6.07 -18.84 8.74
N LEU A 397 -6.42 -18.21 7.61
CA LEU A 397 -7.61 -17.36 7.48
C LEU A 397 -8.92 -18.11 7.78
N PHE A 398 -8.98 -19.42 7.54
CA PHE A 398 -10.18 -20.21 7.84
C PHE A 398 -10.38 -20.49 9.34
N GLY A 399 -9.33 -20.34 10.16
CA GLY A 399 -9.37 -20.58 11.61
C GLY A 399 -9.43 -19.31 12.46
N SER A 400 -9.66 -18.13 11.86
CA SER A 400 -9.52 -16.79 12.48
C SER A 400 -10.81 -16.14 13.02
#